data_AF-A0AAV6C3K7-F1
#
_entry.id   AF-A0AAV6C3K7-F1
#
_cell.length_a   1.000
_cell.length_b   1.000
_cell.length_c   1.000
_cell.angle_alpha   90.00
_cell.angle_beta   90.00
_cell.angle_gamma   90.00
#
_symmetry.space_group_name_H-M   'P 1'
#
loop_
_entity.id
_entity.type
_entity.pdbx_description
1 polymer ?
#
loop_
_entity_poly.entity_id
_entity_poly.type
_entity_poly.pdbx_seq_one_letter_code
_entity_poly.pdbx_strand_id
1 'polypeptide(L)'
;MFWIGFTKEPLPDWAATNKEAKDQAARLGYDKEVENPAFNLHGHKVLAKGKTRAAGAHNAEPGEVGRVGLLKLGIAEERFVSHWWTWDEKDYVDHWREALSRALVGRPSALVVDMTTPTQSSCLNWWPMWRVRDELVFHNQLFFFKQHGIRSPRLDLTHLFSLIGGRKTHNEEGEPTSEWFVPASDVEKFLKSPIRD
;
A
#
# COMPACT_ATOMS: atom_id res chain seq x y z
N MET A 1 -16.58 -4.90 14.54
CA MET A 1 -16.96 -4.25 13.27
C MET A 1 -15.71 -4.10 12.41
N PHE A 2 -15.80 -4.35 11.10
CA PHE A 2 -14.71 -4.12 10.15
C PHE A 2 -15.13 -3.08 9.11
N TRP A 3 -14.23 -2.18 8.73
CA TRP A 3 -14.42 -1.27 7.60
C TRP A 3 -13.08 -0.78 7.06
N ILE A 4 -12.96 -0.64 5.74
CA ILE A 4 -11.88 0.10 5.09
C ILE A 4 -12.47 0.91 3.95
N GLY A 5 -12.01 2.15 3.78
CA GLY A 5 -12.47 3.02 2.72
C GLY A 5 -11.84 4.40 2.78
N PHE A 6 -12.10 5.20 1.75
CA PHE A 6 -11.73 6.61 1.72
C PHE A 6 -12.73 7.45 2.49
N THR A 7 -12.23 8.51 3.12
CA THR A 7 -13.06 9.51 3.81
C THR A 7 -13.29 10.71 2.88
N LYS A 8 -14.18 11.61 3.29
CA LYS A 8 -14.38 12.93 2.64
C LYS A 8 -13.48 14.01 3.27
N GLU A 9 -12.58 13.62 4.17
CA GLU A 9 -11.63 14.54 4.79
C GLU A 9 -10.61 15.01 3.73
N PRO A 10 -10.20 16.30 3.75
CA PRO A 10 -9.11 16.75 2.90
C PRO A 10 -7.80 16.06 3.31
N LEU A 11 -6.84 16.00 2.37
CA LEU A 11 -5.48 15.58 2.71
C LEU A 11 -4.93 16.49 3.81
N PRO A 12 -4.29 15.94 4.85
CA PRO A 12 -3.64 16.75 5.87
C PRO A 12 -2.47 17.53 5.27
N ASP A 13 -2.17 18.71 5.82
CA ASP A 13 -1.17 19.64 5.26
C ASP A 13 0.21 19.01 5.04
N TRP A 14 0.63 18.10 5.94
CA TRP A 14 1.90 17.37 5.83
C TRP A 14 1.92 16.37 4.66
N ALA A 15 0.76 15.87 4.25
CA ALA A 15 0.61 14.95 3.12
C ALA A 15 0.43 15.69 1.79
N ALA A 16 0.21 17.01 1.83
CA ALA A 16 0.08 17.86 0.66
C ALA A 16 1.42 18.46 0.20
N THR A 17 2.52 18.24 0.95
CA THR A 17 3.83 18.81 0.65
C THR A 17 4.95 17.79 0.71
N ASN A 18 5.41 17.38 -0.48
CA ASN A 18 6.57 16.51 -0.77
C ASN A 18 7.89 16.87 -0.04
N LYS A 19 7.98 18.01 0.66
CA LYS A 19 9.17 18.48 1.36
C LYS A 19 9.27 17.94 2.79
N GLU A 20 8.18 17.94 3.55
CA GLU A 20 8.22 17.56 4.97
C GLU A 20 8.31 16.04 5.18
N ALA A 21 7.65 15.25 4.34
CA ALA A 21 7.75 13.78 4.40
C ALA A 21 9.18 13.29 4.09
N LYS A 22 9.87 13.95 3.13
CA LYS A 22 11.30 13.70 2.84
C LYS A 22 12.19 14.17 3.99
N ASP A 23 11.93 15.35 4.56
CA ASP A 23 12.70 15.89 5.68
C ASP A 23 12.50 15.08 6.98
N GLN A 24 11.33 14.47 7.20
CA GLN A 24 11.05 13.62 8.35
C GLN A 24 11.65 12.21 8.20
N ALA A 25 11.62 11.64 6.98
CA ALA A 25 12.36 10.41 6.67
C ALA A 25 13.88 10.59 6.83
N ALA A 26 14.41 11.75 6.41
CA ALA A 26 15.81 12.13 6.61
C ALA A 26 16.16 12.32 8.11
N ARG A 27 15.27 12.95 8.90
CA ARG A 27 15.45 13.12 10.37
C ARG A 27 15.43 11.81 11.15
N LEU A 28 14.67 10.82 10.69
CA LEU A 28 14.60 9.49 11.30
C LEU A 28 15.76 8.57 10.89
N GLY A 29 16.76 9.09 10.16
CA GLY A 29 17.97 8.36 9.79
C GLY A 29 17.78 7.33 8.69
N TYR A 30 16.69 7.41 7.92
CA TYR A 30 16.39 6.48 6.82
C TYR A 30 17.04 6.84 5.48
N ASP A 31 17.96 7.82 5.44
CA ASP A 31 18.74 8.12 4.25
C ASP A 31 20.24 8.21 4.57
N LYS A 32 20.97 7.18 4.17
CA LYS A 32 22.26 7.38 3.53
C LYS A 32 22.39 6.45 2.31
N GLU A 33 22.47 7.15 1.17
CA GLU A 33 23.07 6.77 -0.11
C GLU A 33 22.25 5.87 -1.03
N VAL A 34 21.71 6.48 -2.11
CA VAL A 34 22.39 6.48 -3.42
C VAL A 34 22.01 7.76 -4.19
N GLU A 35 22.97 8.68 -4.31
CA GLU A 35 23.02 9.59 -5.47
C GLU A 35 23.13 8.74 -6.73
N ASN A 36 22.18 8.83 -7.66
CA ASN A 36 22.26 8.10 -8.93
C ASN A 36 22.81 9.02 -10.05
N PRO A 37 24.05 8.81 -10.54
CA PRO A 37 24.66 9.63 -11.58
C PRO A 37 24.20 9.30 -13.02
N ALA A 38 23.07 8.62 -13.22
CA ALA A 38 22.70 8.10 -14.55
C ALA A 38 21.97 9.09 -15.50
N PHE A 39 21.78 10.36 -15.15
CA PHE A 39 21.19 11.35 -16.07
C PHE A 39 22.25 12.27 -16.68
N ASN A 40 23.07 11.69 -17.54
CA ASN A 40 23.66 12.44 -18.64
C ASN A 40 24.00 11.46 -19.77
N LEU A 41 23.21 11.45 -20.84
CA LEU A 41 23.69 11.17 -22.20
C LEU A 41 22.64 11.55 -23.22
N HIS A 42 23.06 12.47 -24.10
CA HIS A 42 22.41 12.85 -25.34
C HIS A 42 22.23 11.65 -26.27
N GLY A 43 21.11 11.65 -27.01
CA GLY A 43 21.00 11.15 -28.38
C GLY A 43 20.96 9.63 -28.55
N HIS A 44 19.80 9.11 -28.99
CA HIS A 44 19.63 8.48 -30.30
C HIS A 44 18.19 7.94 -30.47
N LYS A 45 17.53 8.38 -31.54
CA LYS A 45 16.31 7.79 -32.12
C LYS A 45 16.63 6.39 -32.63
N VAL A 46 15.83 5.37 -32.28
CA VAL A 46 15.45 4.28 -33.19
C VAL A 46 14.02 3.82 -32.88
N LEU A 47 13.22 3.69 -33.93
CA LEU A 47 11.82 3.25 -33.92
C LEU A 47 11.67 1.78 -33.50
N ALA A 48 10.62 1.48 -32.73
CA ALA A 48 9.90 0.22 -32.84
C ALA A 48 8.40 0.44 -32.57
N LYS A 49 7.57 0.15 -33.57
CA LYS A 49 6.10 0.24 -33.54
C LYS A 49 5.54 -0.88 -32.65
N GLY A 50 4.75 -0.51 -31.63
CA GLY A 50 3.92 -1.43 -30.85
C GLY A 50 2.84 -0.63 -30.12
N LYS A 51 1.57 -0.90 -30.45
CA LYS A 51 0.36 -0.14 -30.07
C LYS A 51 0.36 0.38 -28.62
N THR A 52 0.51 1.69 -28.47
CA THR A 52 0.26 2.42 -27.22
C THR A 52 -1.25 2.70 -27.10
N ARG A 53 -1.87 2.23 -26.00
CA ARG A 53 -3.15 2.78 -25.55
C ARG A 53 -2.86 4.19 -25.08
N ALA A 54 -3.52 5.18 -25.67
CA ALA A 54 -3.28 6.60 -25.42
C ALA A 54 -3.47 6.94 -23.94
N ALA A 55 -2.38 7.37 -23.29
CA ALA A 55 -2.45 8.13 -22.06
C ALA A 55 -3.07 9.50 -22.41
N GLY A 56 -4.29 9.75 -21.92
CA GLY A 56 -4.90 11.07 -21.97
C GLY A 56 -4.06 12.03 -21.15
N ALA A 57 -3.48 13.03 -21.80
CA ALA A 57 -2.80 14.13 -21.16
C ALA A 57 -3.83 15.02 -20.45
N HIS A 58 -3.81 15.02 -19.12
CA HIS A 58 -4.37 16.11 -18.34
C HIS A 58 -3.23 17.02 -17.90
N ASN A 59 -3.15 18.19 -18.53
CA ASN A 59 -2.40 19.33 -18.00
C ASN A 59 -3.17 19.86 -16.79
N ALA A 60 -2.80 19.41 -15.60
CA ALA A 60 -3.11 20.05 -14.33
C ALA A 60 -1.78 20.24 -13.61
N GLU A 61 -1.54 21.43 -13.06
CA GLU A 61 -0.40 21.64 -12.17
C GLU A 61 -0.47 20.61 -11.02
N PRO A 62 0.62 19.91 -10.67
CA PRO A 62 0.52 18.69 -9.87
C PRO A 62 0.39 19.03 -8.38
N GLY A 63 -0.80 19.47 -7.96
CA GLY A 63 -1.23 19.23 -6.58
C GLY A 63 -1.34 17.72 -6.40
N GLU A 64 -0.67 17.18 -5.38
CA GLU A 64 -0.62 15.73 -5.14
C GLU A 64 -2.03 15.14 -5.07
N VAL A 65 -2.32 14.19 -5.95
CA VAL A 65 -3.61 13.52 -6.03
C VAL A 65 -3.56 12.32 -5.10
N GLY A 66 -4.27 12.39 -3.97
CA GLY A 66 -4.38 11.31 -3.00
C GLY A 66 -5.61 11.50 -2.12
N ARG A 67 -5.92 10.52 -1.27
CA ARG A 67 -7.02 10.61 -0.31
C ARG A 67 -6.68 10.06 1.06
N VAL A 68 -7.33 10.63 2.06
CA VAL A 68 -7.36 10.06 3.40
C VAL A 68 -8.27 8.84 3.38
N GLY A 69 -7.74 7.72 3.86
CA GLY A 69 -8.50 6.53 4.16
C GLY A 69 -8.52 6.23 5.64
N LEU A 70 -9.45 5.37 6.02
CA LEU A 70 -9.63 4.93 7.39
C LEU A 70 -9.83 3.42 7.41
N LEU A 71 -9.10 2.76 8.29
CA LEU A 71 -9.19 1.33 8.55
C LEU A 71 -9.74 1.13 9.96
N LYS A 72 -10.89 0.48 10.08
CA LYS A 72 -11.54 0.14 11.35
C LYS A 72 -11.42 -1.35 11.60
N LEU A 73 -10.77 -1.71 12.71
CA LEU A 73 -10.52 -3.07 13.17
C LEU A 73 -11.12 -3.23 14.57
N GLY A 74 -12.44 -3.42 14.66
CA GLY A 74 -13.15 -3.45 15.93
C GLY A 74 -13.31 -2.06 16.53
N ILE A 75 -12.67 -1.82 17.67
CA ILE A 75 -12.62 -0.50 18.34
C ILE A 75 -11.43 0.34 17.89
N ALA A 76 -10.46 -0.27 17.21
CA ALA A 76 -9.29 0.41 16.71
C ALA A 76 -9.59 1.08 15.37
N GLU A 77 -9.05 2.28 15.21
CA GLU A 77 -9.17 3.08 14.00
C GLU A 77 -7.80 3.59 13.60
N GLU A 78 -7.41 3.36 12.35
CA GLU A 78 -6.16 3.87 11.79
C GLU A 78 -6.45 4.71 10.55
N ARG A 79 -5.92 5.93 10.51
CA ARG A 79 -5.94 6.77 9.32
C ARG A 79 -4.73 6.50 8.45
N PHE A 80 -4.92 6.52 7.15
CA PHE A 80 -3.84 6.41 6.17
C PHE A 80 -4.03 7.41 5.04
N VAL A 81 -2.96 7.67 4.29
CA VAL A 81 -3.00 8.42 3.05
C VAL A 81 -2.65 7.47 1.92
N SER A 82 -3.49 7.44 0.89
CA SER A 82 -3.20 6.72 -0.35
C SER A 82 -2.93 7.72 -1.46
N HIS A 83 -1.75 7.61 -2.07
CA HIS A 83 -1.41 8.40 -3.24
C HIS A 83 -1.96 7.74 -4.50
N TRP A 84 -2.40 8.55 -5.46
CA TRP A 84 -2.99 8.10 -6.72
C TRP A 84 -1.99 8.11 -7.89
N TRP A 85 -0.70 7.90 -7.60
CA TRP A 85 0.33 7.82 -8.63
C TRP A 85 0.24 6.54 -9.46
N THR A 86 -0.10 5.43 -8.80
CA THR A 86 -0.08 4.09 -9.39
C THR A 86 -1.48 3.52 -9.52
N TRP A 87 -2.30 3.70 -8.48
CA TRP A 87 -3.65 3.19 -8.36
C TRP A 87 -4.62 4.35 -8.14
N ASP A 88 -5.76 4.31 -8.79
CA ASP A 88 -6.88 5.17 -8.41
C ASP A 88 -7.69 4.57 -7.25
N GLU A 89 -8.69 5.30 -6.77
CA GLU A 89 -9.58 4.86 -5.69
C GLU A 89 -10.24 3.50 -5.98
N LYS A 90 -10.65 3.26 -7.23
CA LYS A 90 -11.30 2.01 -7.62
C LYS A 90 -10.31 0.85 -7.55
N ASP A 91 -9.08 1.04 -8.00
CA ASP A 91 -8.02 0.03 -7.90
C ASP A 91 -7.77 -0.39 -6.44
N TYR A 92 -7.71 0.57 -5.50
CA TYR A 92 -7.57 0.27 -4.07
C TYR A 92 -8.77 -0.52 -3.53
N VAL A 93 -9.99 -0.09 -3.85
CA VAL A 93 -11.21 -0.75 -3.36
C VAL A 93 -11.31 -2.18 -3.90
N ASP A 94 -11.05 -2.39 -5.19
CA ASP A 94 -11.04 -3.72 -5.80
C ASP A 94 -9.97 -4.61 -5.16
N HIS A 95 -8.75 -4.08 -4.98
CA HIS A 95 -7.66 -4.77 -4.29
C HIS A 95 -8.05 -5.17 -2.86
N TRP A 96 -8.59 -4.25 -2.06
CA TRP A 96 -8.97 -4.55 -0.67
C TRP A 96 -10.01 -5.66 -0.62
N ARG A 97 -11.01 -5.63 -1.50
CA ARG A 97 -12.05 -6.66 -1.56
C ARG A 97 -11.49 -8.02 -1.98
N GLU A 98 -10.59 -8.05 -2.96
CA GLU A 98 -9.88 -9.28 -3.36
C GLU A 98 -9.04 -9.81 -2.19
N ALA A 99 -8.22 -8.96 -1.58
CA ALA A 99 -7.30 -9.33 -0.51
C ALA A 99 -8.05 -9.90 0.71
N LEU A 100 -9.16 -9.27 1.13
CA LEU A 100 -10.01 -9.78 2.20
C LEU A 100 -10.64 -11.13 1.84
N SER A 101 -11.13 -11.27 0.61
CA SER A 101 -11.72 -12.54 0.14
C SER A 101 -10.70 -13.68 0.16
N ARG A 102 -9.44 -13.39 -0.24
CA ARG A 102 -8.32 -14.33 -0.15
C ARG A 102 -7.99 -14.70 1.29
N ALA A 103 -7.91 -13.71 2.18
CA ALA A 103 -7.59 -13.92 3.58
C ALA A 103 -8.67 -14.77 4.30
N LEU A 104 -9.96 -14.56 3.99
CA LEU A 104 -11.06 -15.34 4.56
C LEU A 104 -10.96 -16.84 4.27
N VAL A 105 -10.47 -17.22 3.08
CA VAL A 105 -10.23 -18.63 2.71
C VAL A 105 -8.85 -19.14 3.15
N GLY A 106 -8.14 -18.38 4.00
CA GLY A 106 -6.85 -18.77 4.58
C GLY A 106 -5.66 -18.63 3.62
N ARG A 107 -5.80 -17.90 2.51
CA ARG A 107 -4.67 -17.62 1.61
C ARG A 107 -3.92 -16.36 2.07
N PRO A 108 -2.58 -16.33 1.97
CA PRO A 108 -1.80 -15.13 2.25
C PRO A 108 -2.29 -13.93 1.43
N SER A 109 -2.49 -12.80 2.11
CA SER A 109 -2.85 -11.53 1.49
C SER A 109 -2.64 -10.36 2.45
N ALA A 110 -2.63 -9.15 1.89
CA ALA A 110 -2.45 -7.91 2.64
C ALA A 110 -3.29 -6.78 2.04
N LEU A 111 -3.78 -5.86 2.89
CA LEU A 111 -4.37 -4.62 2.41
C LEU A 111 -3.24 -3.65 2.10
N VAL A 112 -3.12 -3.20 0.85
CA VAL A 112 -2.16 -2.17 0.48
C VAL A 112 -2.88 -0.85 0.65
N VAL A 113 -2.39 -0.01 1.54
CA VAL A 113 -3.04 1.27 1.86
C VAL A 113 -2.36 2.46 1.20
N ASP A 114 -1.15 2.27 0.69
CA ASP A 114 -0.49 3.23 -0.20
C ASP A 114 0.38 2.48 -1.21
N MET A 115 -0.06 2.44 -2.47
CA MET A 115 0.60 1.70 -3.54
C MET A 115 1.74 2.50 -4.13
N THR A 116 2.95 2.09 -3.78
CA THR A 116 4.19 2.62 -4.34
C THR A 116 4.98 1.50 -5.01
N THR A 117 5.84 1.88 -5.94
CA THR A 117 6.79 0.99 -6.62
C THR A 117 8.20 1.21 -6.06
N PRO A 118 9.15 0.29 -6.29
CA PRO A 118 10.55 0.47 -5.89
C PRO A 118 11.21 1.73 -6.48
N THR A 119 10.64 2.30 -7.54
CA THR A 119 11.09 3.55 -8.15
C THR A 119 10.52 4.81 -7.49
N GLN A 120 9.45 4.67 -6.71
CA GLN A 120 8.77 5.78 -6.02
C GLN A 120 9.10 5.81 -4.52
N SER A 121 9.28 4.64 -3.89
CA SER A 121 9.55 4.49 -2.46
C SER A 121 10.41 3.26 -2.19
N SER A 122 11.13 3.25 -1.06
CA SER A 122 11.89 2.08 -0.58
C SER A 122 11.00 1.00 0.04
N CYS A 123 9.79 1.37 0.47
CA CYS A 123 8.83 0.47 1.10
C CYS A 123 7.39 0.70 0.66
N LEU A 124 6.57 -0.33 0.85
CA LEU A 124 5.13 -0.36 0.66
C LEU A 124 4.45 -0.38 2.04
N ASN A 125 3.45 0.47 2.26
CA ASN A 125 2.62 0.42 3.46
C ASN A 125 1.47 -0.57 3.24
N TRP A 126 1.45 -1.63 4.04
CA TRP A 126 0.46 -2.69 3.89
C TRP A 126 0.09 -3.36 5.22
N TRP A 127 -1.02 -4.08 5.20
CA TRP A 127 -1.59 -4.77 6.35
C TRP A 127 -1.73 -6.25 6.05
N PRO A 128 -0.69 -7.07 6.28
CA PRO A 128 -0.80 -8.52 6.10
C PRO A 128 -1.81 -9.12 7.06
N MET A 129 -2.47 -10.18 6.58
CA MET A 129 -3.59 -10.82 7.25
C MET A 129 -3.40 -12.33 7.35
N TRP A 130 -3.79 -12.89 8.49
CA TRP A 130 -3.83 -14.33 8.71
C TRP A 130 -5.19 -14.78 9.20
N ARG A 131 -5.71 -15.87 8.63
CA ARG A 131 -6.90 -16.56 9.15
C ARG A 131 -6.52 -17.38 10.38
N VAL A 132 -7.12 -17.05 11.52
CA VAL A 132 -6.93 -17.81 12.76
C VAL A 132 -8.31 -18.18 13.29
N ARG A 133 -8.71 -19.45 13.15
CA ARG A 133 -10.04 -19.94 13.52
C ARG A 133 -11.15 -19.11 12.84
N ASP A 134 -11.98 -18.44 13.63
CA ASP A 134 -13.10 -17.60 13.22
C ASP A 134 -12.73 -16.11 13.10
N GLU A 135 -11.46 -15.74 13.28
CA GLU A 135 -10.96 -14.36 13.14
C GLU A 135 -9.98 -14.18 11.97
N LEU A 136 -9.82 -12.93 11.51
CA LEU A 136 -8.67 -12.45 10.76
C LEU A 136 -7.79 -11.62 11.69
N VAL A 137 -6.50 -11.90 11.67
CA VAL A 137 -5.47 -11.16 12.42
C VAL A 137 -4.72 -10.26 11.46
N PHE A 138 -4.59 -8.99 11.81
CA PHE A 138 -3.93 -7.96 11.00
C PHE A 138 -2.69 -7.45 11.72
N HIS A 139 -1.63 -7.18 10.98
CA HIS A 139 -0.49 -6.37 11.44
C HIS A 139 -0.36 -5.13 10.58
N ASN A 140 0.15 -4.04 11.15
CA ASN A 140 0.63 -2.89 10.39
C ASN A 140 2.11 -3.14 10.05
N GLN A 141 2.48 -3.13 8.78
CA GLN A 141 3.86 -3.42 8.37
C GLN A 141 4.33 -2.49 7.25
N LEU A 142 5.63 -2.19 7.26
CA LEU A 142 6.34 -1.66 6.09
C LEU A 142 7.03 -2.81 5.37
N PHE A 143 6.67 -3.03 4.11
CA PHE A 143 7.31 -4.02 3.27
C PHE A 143 8.46 -3.39 2.48
N PHE A 144 9.70 -3.74 2.80
CA PHE A 144 10.88 -3.17 2.15
C PHE A 144 11.27 -3.94 0.89
N PHE A 145 11.15 -3.32 -0.28
CA PHE A 145 11.41 -3.98 -1.57
C PHE A 145 12.83 -4.57 -1.66
N LYS A 146 13.82 -3.85 -1.13
CA LYS A 146 15.25 -4.24 -1.17
C LYS A 146 15.51 -5.55 -0.42
N GLN A 147 14.84 -5.77 0.72
CA GLN A 147 15.01 -7.00 1.53
C GLN A 147 14.54 -8.26 0.78
N HIS A 148 13.62 -8.09 -0.18
CA HIS A 148 13.09 -9.17 -1.00
C HIS A 148 13.62 -9.15 -2.45
N GLY A 149 14.64 -8.33 -2.75
CA GLY A 149 15.25 -8.27 -4.08
C GLY A 149 14.34 -7.71 -5.18
N ILE A 150 13.25 -7.02 -4.81
CA ILE A 150 12.28 -6.50 -5.77
C ILE A 150 12.78 -5.15 -6.30
N ARG A 151 13.03 -5.11 -7.63
CA ARG A 151 13.52 -3.90 -8.33
C ARG A 151 12.63 -3.47 -9.50
N SER A 152 11.70 -4.32 -9.90
CA SER A 152 10.80 -4.03 -11.02
C SER A 152 9.81 -2.94 -10.63
N PRO A 153 9.58 -1.92 -11.48
CA PRO A 153 8.51 -0.94 -11.27
C PRO A 153 7.12 -1.57 -11.45
N ARG A 154 7.02 -2.73 -12.12
CA ARG A 154 5.77 -3.50 -12.19
C ARG A 154 5.73 -4.47 -11.01
N LEU A 155 4.79 -4.24 -10.11
CA LEU A 155 4.55 -5.11 -8.95
C LEU A 155 3.53 -6.19 -9.31
N ASP A 156 3.86 -7.43 -8.93
CA ASP A 156 2.95 -8.56 -8.94
C ASP A 156 2.52 -8.82 -7.49
N LEU A 157 1.28 -8.44 -7.16
CA LEU A 157 0.73 -8.63 -5.81
C LEU A 157 0.67 -10.10 -5.40
N THR A 158 0.49 -11.03 -6.35
CA THR A 158 0.47 -12.46 -6.03
C THR A 158 1.83 -12.91 -5.53
N HIS A 159 2.90 -12.43 -6.18
CA HIS A 159 4.25 -12.63 -5.70
C HIS A 159 4.48 -11.95 -4.35
N LEU A 160 4.05 -10.69 -4.15
CA LEU A 160 4.17 -10.01 -2.85
C LEU A 160 3.48 -10.79 -1.72
N PHE A 161 2.25 -11.26 -1.94
CA PHE A 161 1.53 -12.04 -0.94
C PHE A 161 2.21 -13.36 -0.61
N SER A 162 2.93 -13.97 -1.56
CA SER A 162 3.69 -15.19 -1.30
C SER A 162 4.85 -14.99 -0.32
N LEU A 163 5.30 -13.75 -0.14
CA LEU A 163 6.35 -13.38 0.81
C LEU A 163 5.80 -13.16 2.23
N ILE A 164 4.47 -13.14 2.40
CA ILE A 164 3.84 -13.13 3.72
C ILE A 164 4.08 -14.51 4.35
N GLY A 165 5.03 -14.56 5.28
CA GLY A 165 5.33 -15.75 6.05
C GLY A 165 4.21 -16.13 7.02
N GLY A 166 4.50 -17.13 7.86
CA GLY A 166 3.63 -17.46 8.99
C GLY A 166 3.49 -16.29 9.96
N ARG A 167 2.34 -16.19 10.63
CA ARG A 167 2.10 -15.20 11.69
C ARG A 167 3.17 -15.31 12.76
N LYS A 168 3.86 -14.21 13.04
CA LYS A 168 4.79 -14.05 14.17
C LYS A 168 4.19 -13.07 15.16
N THR A 169 4.10 -13.43 16.43
CA THR A 169 3.52 -12.55 17.47
C THR A 169 4.58 -11.70 18.17
N HIS A 170 5.86 -11.97 17.90
CA HIS A 170 6.99 -11.21 18.42
C HIS A 170 7.97 -10.89 17.28
N ASN A 171 8.64 -9.75 17.36
CA ASN A 171 9.70 -9.36 16.43
C ASN A 171 11.00 -10.13 16.72
N GLU A 172 12.07 -9.84 15.96
CA GLU A 172 13.37 -10.51 16.11
C GLU A 172 14.05 -10.23 17.46
N GLU A 173 13.65 -9.17 18.14
CA GLU A 173 14.13 -8.78 19.47
C GLU A 173 13.29 -9.41 20.59
N GLY A 174 12.24 -10.15 20.24
CA GLY A 174 11.34 -10.80 21.20
C GLY A 174 10.23 -9.89 21.74
N GLU A 175 10.06 -8.69 21.18
CA GLU A 175 9.00 -7.76 21.59
C GLU A 175 7.67 -8.09 20.90
N PRO A 176 6.52 -7.90 21.57
CA PRO A 176 5.21 -8.15 20.98
C PRO A 176 4.97 -7.30 19.72
N THR A 177 4.48 -7.95 18.66
CA THR A 177 4.00 -7.24 17.46
C THR A 177 2.61 -6.68 17.73
N SER A 178 2.30 -5.49 17.19
CA SER A 178 0.93 -4.96 17.25
C SER A 178 0.01 -5.82 16.38
N GLU A 179 -1.01 -6.41 16.99
CA GLU A 179 -1.98 -7.27 16.32
C GLU A 179 -3.40 -6.79 16.58
N TRP A 180 -4.22 -6.85 15.53
CA TRP A 180 -5.65 -6.58 15.62
C TRP A 180 -6.43 -7.81 15.19
N PHE A 181 -7.41 -8.20 16.00
CA PHE A 181 -8.26 -9.36 15.76
C PHE A 181 -9.63 -8.88 15.35
N VAL A 182 -10.12 -9.41 14.23
CA VAL A 182 -11.44 -9.06 13.69
C VAL A 182 -12.20 -10.35 13.40
N PRO A 183 -13.44 -10.50 13.88
CA PRO A 183 -14.28 -11.63 13.50
C PRO A 183 -14.42 -11.69 11.97
N ALA A 184 -14.18 -12.86 11.36
CA ALA A 184 -14.36 -12.99 9.91
C ALA A 184 -15.78 -12.68 9.47
N SER A 185 -16.77 -12.95 10.32
CA SER A 185 -18.17 -12.60 10.04
C SER A 185 -18.36 -11.09 9.82
N ASP A 186 -17.55 -10.23 10.45
CA ASP A 186 -17.60 -8.79 10.20
C ASP A 186 -16.97 -8.41 8.87
N VAL A 187 -15.89 -9.08 8.47
CA VAL A 187 -15.27 -8.91 7.15
C VAL A 187 -16.19 -9.42 6.04
N GLU A 188 -16.84 -10.56 6.25
CA GLU A 188 -17.85 -11.10 5.33
C GLU A 188 -19.05 -10.15 5.16
N LYS A 189 -19.53 -9.54 6.25
CA LYS A 189 -20.58 -8.50 6.18
C LYS A 189 -20.11 -7.30 5.35
N PHE A 190 -18.88 -6.84 5.56
CA PHE A 190 -18.30 -5.76 4.77
C PHE A 190 -18.25 -6.12 3.27
N LEU A 191 -17.76 -7.32 2.92
CA LEU A 191 -17.71 -7.76 1.54
C LEU A 191 -19.10 -7.90 0.89
N LYS A 192 -20.14 -8.22 1.66
CA LYS A 192 -21.53 -8.27 1.17
C LYS A 192 -22.17 -6.89 1.06
N SER A 193 -21.60 -5.87 1.70
CA SER A 193 -22.12 -4.51 1.63
C SER A 193 -21.77 -3.86 0.28
N PRO A 194 -22.68 -3.03 -0.28
CA PRO A 194 -22.38 -2.25 -1.47
C PRO A 194 -21.26 -1.25 -1.16
N ILE A 195 -20.44 -0.97 -2.18
CA ILE A 195 -19.45 0.10 -2.13
C ILE A 195 -20.23 1.40 -1.85
N ARG A 196 -19.87 2.11 -0.78
CA ARG A 196 -20.51 3.38 -0.43
C ARG A 196 -19.75 4.50 -1.13
N ASP A 197 -20.44 5.21 -2.02
CA ASP A 197 -19.98 6.45 -2.66
C ASP A 197 -20.00 7.67 -1.69
#